data_AF-A0A8B8F9R0-F1
#
_entry.id   AF-A0A8B8F9R0-F1
#
_cell.length_a   1.000
_cell.length_b   1.000
_cell.length_c   1.000
_cell.angle_alpha   90.00
_cell.angle_beta   90.00
_cell.angle_gamma   90.00
#
_symmetry.space_group_name_H-M   'P 1'
#
loop_
_entity.id
_entity.type
_entity.pdbx_description
1 polymer ?
#
loop_
_entity_poly.entity_id
_entity_poly.type
_entity_poly.pdbx_seq_one_letter_code
_entity_poly.pdbx_strand_id
1 'polypeptide(L)'
;MDKRIVSICPHISTYTYLTIIIIYYKYALYWRGPQIANGKPSDWDDSRPTLPLCELPELGFVSCVTRIDGEEKEWFGCFSNFDRMLRVVAYMRRFISACHHSVALRQRGVTKSLVVQNSNVTGPTFWRKNELDCTARTLIAESQRVQFAELIRELTAGDRISSKPIARLAPFINADGLVHIGGRLRHSLLKYDCKHPVLLAKRSHYTLLLCRRWHLLAGHAGKRVLIALISRQYWVIAIRSVLHNILVNCTVCVRLDAKPVCPFMADLPISRVQPRRPFERVGVYYAGPLQLKELRLRKSRIYKVYIAVFVCFTTKAVHLEVVTELSTDAFLAAFDRFVARRGLPADVYSDCGTNFVGADKQLRALIQSDEGQNAVANFCAMCTWHFNPPSAPHFGGLWEAAVRSIKPMMIPLVGFYLPNNYIFFGYTER
;
A
#
# COMPACT_ATOMS: atom_id res chain seq x y z
N MET A 1 -12.93 -24.32 -49.44
CA MET A 1 -12.87 -25.34 -48.38
C MET A 1 -14.04 -26.28 -48.56
N ASP A 2 -13.70 -27.51 -48.93
CA ASP A 2 -14.61 -28.57 -49.38
C ASP A 2 -15.40 -29.24 -48.26
N LYS A 3 -16.55 -29.78 -48.64
CA LYS A 3 -17.66 -30.30 -47.82
C LYS A 3 -17.43 -31.70 -47.18
N ARG A 4 -16.22 -32.11 -46.78
CA ARG A 4 -16.00 -33.50 -46.31
C ARG A 4 -15.20 -33.69 -45.01
N ILE A 5 -15.50 -32.92 -43.96
CA ILE A 5 -15.04 -33.24 -42.58
C ILE A 5 -16.17 -33.02 -41.57
N VAL A 6 -17.39 -33.45 -41.87
CA VAL A 6 -18.49 -33.48 -40.89
C VAL A 6 -19.23 -34.80 -41.02
N SER A 7 -18.62 -35.85 -40.50
CA SER A 7 -19.32 -37.06 -40.07
C SER A 7 -18.37 -37.83 -39.18
N ILE A 8 -18.41 -37.54 -37.87
CA ILE A 8 -18.11 -38.42 -36.74
C ILE A 8 -18.49 -37.63 -35.46
N CYS A 9 -19.45 -38.15 -34.71
CA CYS A 9 -19.90 -37.78 -33.35
C CYS A 9 -20.63 -36.43 -33.10
N PRO A 10 -21.88 -36.43 -32.56
CA PRO A 10 -22.67 -35.22 -32.30
C PRO A 10 -22.43 -34.52 -30.94
N HIS A 11 -21.38 -34.88 -30.17
CA HIS A 11 -21.12 -34.29 -28.83
C HIS A 11 -19.71 -33.71 -28.67
N ILE A 12 -19.33 -32.80 -29.56
CA ILE A 12 -18.06 -32.06 -29.42
C ILE A 12 -18.34 -30.66 -28.86
N SER A 13 -17.85 -30.43 -27.64
CA SER A 13 -18.01 -29.16 -26.92
C SER A 13 -17.22 -28.02 -27.59
N THR A 14 -17.65 -26.80 -27.32
CA THR A 14 -17.11 -25.50 -27.78
C THR A 14 -15.59 -25.32 -27.59
N TYR A 15 -14.92 -26.14 -26.78
CA TYR A 15 -13.49 -26.05 -26.48
C TYR A 15 -12.55 -26.51 -27.61
N THR A 16 -13.04 -27.37 -28.50
CA THR A 16 -12.24 -27.88 -29.62
C THR A 16 -11.88 -26.77 -30.60
N TYR A 17 -12.76 -25.77 -30.76
CA TYR A 17 -12.52 -24.62 -31.63
C TYR A 17 -11.54 -23.61 -31.03
N LEU A 18 -11.49 -23.44 -29.69
CA LEU A 18 -10.53 -22.54 -29.04
C LEU A 18 -9.11 -23.09 -29.09
N THR A 19 -8.97 -24.42 -28.95
CA THR A 19 -7.65 -25.09 -28.96
C THR A 19 -7.01 -25.05 -30.35
N ILE A 20 -7.82 -25.18 -31.41
CA ILE A 20 -7.35 -25.10 -32.81
C ILE A 20 -6.78 -23.71 -33.14
N ILE A 21 -7.31 -22.62 -32.57
CA ILE A 21 -6.83 -21.26 -32.88
C ILE A 21 -5.45 -20.96 -32.24
N ILE A 22 -5.12 -21.60 -31.11
CA ILE A 22 -3.90 -21.27 -30.34
C ILE A 22 -2.67 -22.08 -30.80
N ILE A 23 -2.85 -23.28 -31.36
CA ILE A 23 -1.73 -24.10 -31.87
C ILE A 23 -1.01 -23.43 -33.07
N TYR A 24 -1.67 -22.50 -33.77
CA TYR A 24 -1.13 -21.80 -34.93
C TYR A 24 0.01 -20.80 -34.67
N TYR A 25 0.37 -20.53 -33.41
CA TYR A 25 1.36 -19.49 -33.09
C TYR A 25 2.82 -19.96 -32.97
N LYS A 26 3.13 -21.25 -33.19
CA LYS A 26 4.50 -21.77 -32.99
C LYS A 26 5.13 -22.56 -34.15
N TYR A 27 4.56 -22.51 -35.35
CA TYR A 27 5.16 -23.08 -36.55
C TYR A 27 5.13 -22.08 -37.71
N ALA A 28 6.22 -22.00 -38.49
CA ALA A 28 6.27 -21.20 -39.70
C ALA A 28 5.15 -21.65 -40.64
N LEU A 29 4.23 -20.73 -40.94
CA LEU A 29 2.98 -21.04 -41.62
C LEU A 29 3.22 -21.55 -43.04
N TYR A 30 2.82 -22.81 -43.28
CA TYR A 30 2.76 -23.44 -44.60
C TYR A 30 1.52 -22.94 -45.38
N TRP A 31 1.53 -21.65 -45.75
CA TRP A 31 0.35 -20.98 -46.32
C TRP A 31 -0.03 -21.41 -47.74
N ARG A 32 0.90 -21.98 -48.52
CA ARG A 32 0.70 -22.23 -49.96
C ARG A 32 0.40 -23.68 -50.34
N GLY A 33 0.41 -24.60 -49.37
CA GLY A 33 0.27 -26.03 -49.65
C GLY A 33 1.40 -26.58 -50.54
N PRO A 34 1.42 -27.89 -50.82
CA PRO A 34 2.27 -28.46 -51.85
C PRO A 34 1.79 -27.93 -53.21
N GLN A 35 2.70 -27.68 -54.16
CA GLN A 35 2.31 -27.12 -55.46
C GLN A 35 1.29 -27.99 -56.21
N ILE A 36 1.27 -29.30 -55.94
CA ILE A 36 0.31 -30.26 -56.51
C ILE A 36 -1.16 -29.94 -56.15
N ALA A 37 -1.39 -29.28 -55.01
CA ALA A 37 -2.72 -28.91 -54.55
C ALA A 37 -3.31 -27.70 -55.29
N ASN A 38 -2.52 -27.00 -56.10
CA ASN A 38 -2.94 -25.86 -56.91
C ASN A 38 -3.15 -26.21 -58.39
N GLY A 39 -2.83 -27.45 -58.81
CA GLY A 39 -3.05 -27.97 -60.17
C GLY A 39 -4.46 -28.53 -60.39
N LYS A 40 -4.83 -28.85 -61.63
CA LYS A 40 -6.10 -29.55 -61.90
C LYS A 40 -5.96 -31.01 -61.41
N PRO A 41 -7.04 -31.66 -60.94
CA PRO A 41 -7.00 -33.08 -60.52
C PRO A 41 -6.50 -34.03 -61.62
N SER A 42 -6.60 -33.61 -62.89
CA SER A 42 -6.10 -34.34 -64.06
C SER A 42 -4.57 -34.42 -64.14
N ASP A 43 -3.86 -33.53 -63.43
CA ASP A 43 -2.39 -33.43 -63.43
C ASP A 43 -1.77 -34.16 -62.23
N TRP A 44 -2.57 -34.87 -61.44
CA TRP A 44 -2.10 -35.64 -60.29
C TRP A 44 -1.54 -36.97 -60.77
N ASP A 45 -0.30 -37.23 -60.43
CA ASP A 45 0.34 -38.50 -60.73
C ASP A 45 -0.21 -39.58 -59.77
N ASP A 46 -1.06 -40.47 -60.28
CA ASP A 46 -1.63 -41.61 -59.53
C ASP A 46 -0.61 -42.76 -59.37
N SER A 47 0.64 -42.59 -59.84
CA SER A 47 1.69 -43.58 -59.62
C SER A 47 2.04 -43.64 -58.13
N ARG A 48 1.67 -44.76 -57.49
CA ARG A 48 2.10 -45.07 -56.12
C ARG A 48 3.59 -45.40 -56.18
N PRO A 49 4.49 -44.66 -55.50
CA PRO A 49 5.87 -45.09 -55.40
C PRO A 49 5.91 -46.42 -54.64
N THR A 50 6.40 -47.46 -55.30
CA THR A 50 6.66 -48.75 -54.65
C THR A 50 7.90 -48.58 -53.78
N LEU A 51 7.71 -48.24 -52.50
CA LEU A 51 8.81 -48.19 -51.54
C LEU A 51 9.32 -49.62 -51.30
N PRO A 52 10.61 -49.92 -51.51
CA PRO A 52 11.18 -51.21 -51.17
C PRO A 52 11.05 -51.44 -49.65
N LEU A 53 10.73 -52.67 -49.25
CA LEU A 53 10.47 -53.04 -47.85
C LEU A 53 11.59 -52.63 -46.85
N CYS A 54 12.81 -52.44 -47.34
CA CYS A 54 13.99 -52.08 -46.55
C CYS A 54 13.98 -50.61 -46.04
N GLU A 55 13.07 -49.76 -46.51
CA GLU A 55 12.96 -48.34 -46.11
C GLU A 55 11.72 -48.03 -45.26
N LEU A 56 11.02 -49.06 -44.76
CA LEU A 56 9.94 -48.85 -43.80
C LEU A 56 10.55 -48.47 -42.43
N PRO A 57 10.19 -47.32 -41.83
CA PRO A 57 10.64 -46.99 -40.49
C PRO A 57 10.13 -48.07 -39.54
N GLU A 58 11.04 -48.62 -38.73
CA GLU A 58 10.74 -49.68 -37.77
C GLU A 58 9.46 -49.36 -37.00
N LEU A 59 8.54 -50.33 -36.93
CA LEU A 59 7.37 -50.32 -36.06
C LEU A 59 7.83 -50.38 -34.60
N GLY A 60 8.42 -49.28 -34.12
CA GLY A 60 8.61 -49.03 -32.71
C GLY A 60 7.21 -48.99 -32.09
N PHE A 61 7.00 -49.81 -31.06
CA PHE A 61 5.80 -49.73 -30.23
C PHE A 61 5.53 -48.26 -29.93
N VAL A 62 4.40 -47.74 -30.43
CA VAL A 62 3.93 -46.40 -30.05
C VAL A 62 3.49 -46.51 -28.60
N SER A 63 4.46 -46.44 -27.69
CA SER A 63 4.18 -46.14 -26.30
C SER A 63 3.54 -44.76 -26.32
N CYS A 64 2.23 -44.72 -26.10
CA CYS A 64 1.52 -43.47 -25.92
C CYS A 64 2.03 -42.85 -24.62
N VAL A 65 3.13 -42.10 -24.71
CA VAL A 65 3.64 -41.32 -23.59
C VAL A 65 2.60 -40.25 -23.33
N THR A 66 1.77 -40.48 -22.32
CA THR A 66 0.90 -39.45 -21.76
C THR A 66 1.83 -38.40 -21.17
N ARG A 67 2.07 -37.34 -21.93
CA ARG A 67 2.67 -36.14 -21.39
C ARG A 67 1.65 -35.63 -20.38
N ILE A 68 1.95 -35.74 -19.09
CA ILE A 68 1.22 -35.00 -18.06
C ILE A 68 1.58 -33.54 -18.34
N ASP A 69 0.80 -32.89 -19.21
CA ASP A 69 0.92 -31.46 -19.40
C ASP A 69 0.80 -30.82 -18.01
N GLY A 70 1.74 -29.93 -17.70
CA GLY A 70 1.82 -29.29 -16.39
C GLY A 70 0.48 -28.65 -15.99
N GLU A 71 0.27 -28.44 -14.68
CA GLU A 71 -0.97 -27.91 -14.09
C GLU A 71 -1.73 -26.99 -15.06
N GLU A 72 -2.96 -27.36 -15.45
CA GLU A 72 -3.80 -26.53 -16.29
C GLU A 72 -3.84 -25.11 -15.71
N LYS A 73 -3.48 -24.12 -16.53
CA LYS A 73 -3.46 -22.72 -16.09
C LYS A 73 -4.72 -22.02 -16.56
N GLU A 74 -5.19 -21.09 -15.73
CA GLU A 74 -6.23 -20.14 -16.13
C GLU A 74 -5.71 -19.30 -17.31
N TRP A 75 -6.31 -19.46 -18.50
CA TRP A 75 -5.84 -18.82 -19.75
C TRP A 75 -5.83 -17.29 -19.68
N PHE A 76 -6.65 -16.71 -18.81
CA PHE A 76 -6.72 -15.28 -18.52
C PHE A 76 -5.64 -14.82 -17.51
N GLY A 77 -4.64 -15.65 -17.22
CA GLY A 77 -3.47 -15.29 -16.40
C GLY A 77 -2.67 -14.09 -16.93
N CYS A 78 -2.82 -13.76 -18.21
CA CYS A 78 -2.15 -12.61 -18.85
C CYS A 78 -2.73 -11.24 -18.46
N PHE A 79 -3.91 -11.18 -17.86
CA PHE A 79 -4.55 -9.91 -17.51
C PHE A 79 -4.06 -9.39 -16.14
N SER A 80 -3.71 -8.11 -16.04
CA SER A 80 -3.36 -7.48 -14.76
C SER A 80 -4.49 -6.67 -14.13
N ASN A 81 -5.59 -6.47 -14.86
CA ASN A 81 -6.72 -5.63 -14.47
C ASN A 81 -8.05 -6.36 -14.69
N PHE A 82 -8.87 -6.43 -13.66
CA PHE A 82 -10.14 -7.16 -13.68
C PHE A 82 -11.13 -6.58 -14.70
N ASP A 83 -11.33 -5.27 -14.72
CA ASP A 83 -12.28 -4.63 -15.63
C ASP A 83 -11.85 -4.77 -17.10
N ARG A 84 -10.54 -4.73 -17.37
CA ARG A 84 -9.97 -5.02 -18.70
C ARG A 84 -10.23 -6.47 -19.10
N MET A 85 -9.93 -7.43 -18.23
CA MET A 85 -10.22 -8.85 -18.45
C MET A 85 -11.70 -9.05 -18.80
N LEU A 86 -12.59 -8.51 -17.96
CA LEU A 86 -14.04 -8.66 -18.14
C LEU A 86 -14.52 -8.09 -19.49
N ARG A 87 -14.05 -6.90 -19.88
CA ARG A 87 -14.43 -6.28 -21.17
C ARG A 87 -13.89 -7.06 -22.37
N VAL A 88 -12.63 -7.51 -22.33
CA VAL A 88 -12.04 -8.26 -23.44
C VAL A 88 -12.78 -9.59 -23.63
N VAL A 89 -13.05 -10.31 -22.55
CA VAL A 89 -13.77 -11.59 -22.63
C VAL A 89 -15.21 -11.35 -23.09
N ALA A 90 -15.86 -10.26 -22.66
CA ALA A 90 -17.20 -9.89 -23.15
C ALA A 90 -17.21 -9.62 -24.67
N TYR A 91 -16.17 -8.97 -25.22
CA TYR A 91 -16.02 -8.80 -26.66
C TYR A 91 -15.84 -10.15 -27.38
N MET A 92 -14.99 -11.03 -26.85
CA MET A 92 -14.81 -12.38 -27.41
C MET A 92 -16.14 -13.13 -27.46
N ARG A 93 -16.96 -13.03 -26.41
CA ARG A 93 -18.28 -13.64 -26.37
C ARG A 93 -19.26 -13.04 -27.38
N ARG A 94 -19.29 -11.71 -27.53
CA ARG A 94 -20.10 -11.04 -28.55
C ARG A 94 -19.73 -11.55 -29.95
N PHE A 95 -18.43 -11.63 -30.24
CA PHE A 95 -17.92 -12.15 -31.50
C PHE A 95 -18.35 -13.60 -31.73
N ILE A 96 -18.14 -14.49 -30.75
CA ILE A 96 -18.55 -15.90 -30.83
C ILE A 96 -20.06 -16.03 -31.06
N SER A 97 -20.87 -15.26 -30.34
CA SER A 97 -22.33 -15.25 -30.53
C SER A 97 -22.74 -14.79 -31.93
N ALA A 98 -22.07 -13.77 -32.48
CA ALA A 98 -22.31 -13.32 -33.84
C ALA A 98 -21.92 -14.39 -34.88
N CYS A 99 -20.80 -15.09 -34.66
CA CYS A 99 -20.40 -16.22 -35.48
C CYS A 99 -21.45 -17.34 -35.45
N HIS A 100 -21.90 -17.77 -34.27
CA HIS A 100 -22.95 -18.81 -34.16
C HIS A 100 -24.26 -18.40 -34.84
N HIS A 101 -24.69 -17.15 -34.64
CA HIS A 101 -25.89 -16.63 -35.30
C HIS A 101 -25.74 -16.64 -36.83
N SER A 102 -24.57 -16.23 -37.34
CA SER A 102 -24.29 -16.25 -38.79
C SER A 102 -24.30 -17.67 -39.38
N VAL A 103 -23.83 -18.67 -38.62
CA VAL A 103 -23.86 -20.09 -39.03
C VAL A 103 -25.30 -20.61 -39.02
N ALA A 104 -26.07 -20.32 -37.98
CA ALA A 104 -27.47 -20.73 -37.87
C ALA A 104 -28.35 -20.14 -38.99
N LEU A 105 -28.13 -18.87 -39.37
CA LEU A 105 -28.81 -18.24 -40.50
C LEU A 105 -28.47 -18.90 -41.84
N ARG A 106 -27.21 -19.28 -42.06
CA ARG A 106 -26.77 -19.99 -43.28
C ARG A 106 -27.40 -21.38 -43.38
N GLN A 107 -27.55 -22.08 -42.25
CA GLN A 107 -28.20 -23.40 -42.20
C GLN A 107 -29.71 -23.32 -42.50
N ARG A 108 -30.35 -22.17 -42.25
CA ARG A 108 -31.77 -21.91 -42.53
C ARG A 108 -32.03 -21.35 -43.95
N GLY A 109 -31.02 -21.29 -44.82
CA GLY A 109 -31.17 -20.84 -46.21
C GLY A 109 -31.39 -19.32 -46.39
N VAL A 110 -31.21 -18.51 -45.35
CA VAL A 110 -31.37 -17.05 -45.44
C VAL A 110 -30.11 -16.44 -46.07
N THR A 111 -30.23 -15.85 -47.26
CA THR A 111 -29.13 -15.20 -47.96
C THR A 111 -28.76 -13.86 -47.31
N LYS A 112 -27.45 -13.53 -47.35
CA LYS A 112 -26.82 -12.34 -46.73
C LYS A 112 -27.52 -10.99 -47.02
N SER A 113 -28.30 -10.89 -48.10
CA SER A 113 -28.94 -9.65 -48.55
C SER A 113 -30.02 -9.12 -47.58
N LEU A 114 -30.77 -10.01 -46.91
CA LEU A 114 -31.79 -9.62 -45.92
C LEU A 114 -31.23 -9.32 -44.53
N VAL A 115 -29.97 -9.66 -44.27
CA VAL A 115 -29.34 -9.51 -42.93
C VAL A 115 -28.88 -8.07 -42.71
N VAL A 116 -28.51 -7.34 -43.77
CA VAL A 116 -27.92 -5.98 -43.66
C VAL A 116 -28.92 -4.94 -43.14
N GLN A 117 -30.23 -5.13 -43.32
CA GLN A 117 -31.23 -4.13 -42.92
C GLN A 117 -31.76 -4.30 -41.48
N ASN A 118 -31.57 -5.47 -40.85
CA ASN A 118 -32.16 -5.76 -39.52
C ASN A 118 -31.16 -6.22 -38.46
N SER A 119 -29.86 -6.13 -38.72
CA SER A 119 -28.86 -6.48 -37.72
C SER A 119 -28.02 -5.27 -37.35
N ASN A 120 -28.24 -4.80 -36.13
CA ASN A 120 -27.19 -4.19 -35.31
C ASN A 120 -26.07 -5.25 -35.10
N VAL A 121 -25.34 -5.61 -36.16
CA VAL A 121 -24.23 -6.59 -36.16
C VAL A 121 -23.13 -6.14 -35.19
N THR A 122 -23.01 -4.84 -34.99
CA THR A 122 -22.38 -4.26 -33.83
C THR A 122 -23.44 -4.15 -32.74
N GLY A 123 -23.39 -5.05 -31.74
CA GLY A 123 -24.15 -4.85 -30.51
C GLY A 123 -23.95 -3.44 -29.95
N PRO A 124 -24.81 -2.97 -29.03
CA PRO A 124 -24.76 -1.59 -28.54
C PRO A 124 -23.33 -1.17 -28.15
N THR A 125 -22.97 0.08 -28.45
CA THR A 125 -21.67 0.68 -28.13
C THR A 125 -21.32 0.53 -26.64
N PHE A 126 -22.36 0.43 -25.81
CA PHE A 126 -22.29 0.25 -24.37
C PHE A 126 -22.49 -1.21 -23.95
N TRP A 127 -21.94 -1.56 -22.79
CA TRP A 127 -22.10 -2.88 -22.18
C TRP A 127 -23.39 -2.95 -21.39
N ARG A 128 -24.23 -3.95 -21.68
CA ARG A 128 -25.36 -4.24 -20.80
C ARG A 128 -24.86 -4.99 -19.57
N LYS A 129 -25.45 -4.70 -18.42
CA LYS A 129 -25.12 -5.38 -17.15
C LYS A 129 -25.18 -6.91 -17.30
N ASN A 130 -26.24 -7.43 -17.92
CA ASN A 130 -26.40 -8.88 -18.12
C ASN A 130 -25.25 -9.51 -18.92
N GLU A 131 -24.68 -8.80 -19.91
CA GLU A 131 -23.54 -9.32 -20.68
C GLU A 131 -22.29 -9.44 -19.81
N LEU A 132 -22.03 -8.43 -18.98
CA LEU A 132 -20.92 -8.44 -18.04
C LEU A 132 -21.11 -9.51 -16.96
N ASP A 133 -22.33 -9.66 -16.44
CA ASP A 133 -22.66 -10.67 -15.43
C ASP A 133 -22.49 -12.08 -16.02
N CYS A 134 -22.98 -12.35 -17.23
CA CYS A 134 -22.75 -13.61 -17.94
C CYS A 134 -21.25 -13.86 -18.17
N THR A 135 -20.50 -12.83 -18.55
CA THR A 135 -19.05 -12.92 -18.77
C THR A 135 -18.31 -13.26 -17.48
N ALA A 136 -18.68 -12.62 -16.37
CA ALA A 136 -18.14 -12.92 -15.05
C ALA A 136 -18.42 -14.38 -14.66
N ARG A 137 -19.65 -14.87 -14.86
CA ARG A 137 -19.99 -16.28 -14.60
C ARG A 137 -19.12 -17.25 -15.41
N THR A 138 -18.90 -16.99 -16.69
CA THR A 138 -18.02 -17.87 -17.50
C THR A 138 -16.57 -17.84 -17.04
N LEU A 139 -16.03 -16.68 -16.66
CA LEU A 139 -14.68 -16.61 -16.10
C LEU A 139 -14.55 -17.37 -14.78
N ILE A 140 -15.59 -17.29 -13.94
CA ILE A 140 -15.66 -18.09 -12.70
C ILE A 140 -15.75 -19.57 -13.04
N ALA A 141 -16.61 -19.97 -13.98
CA ALA A 141 -16.74 -21.36 -14.39
C ALA A 141 -15.40 -21.92 -14.89
N GLU A 142 -14.65 -21.17 -15.69
CA GLU A 142 -13.30 -21.55 -16.11
C GLU A 142 -12.32 -21.66 -14.94
N SER A 143 -12.36 -20.70 -14.01
CA SER A 143 -11.54 -20.75 -12.81
C SER A 143 -11.85 -22.00 -11.96
N GLN A 144 -13.13 -22.31 -11.77
CA GLN A 144 -13.57 -23.48 -11.03
C GLN A 144 -13.22 -24.78 -11.77
N ARG A 145 -13.37 -24.81 -13.10
CA ARG A 145 -12.97 -25.95 -13.94
C ARG A 145 -11.50 -26.31 -13.73
N VAL A 146 -10.63 -25.29 -13.68
CA VAL A 146 -9.19 -25.47 -13.46
C VAL A 146 -8.86 -25.82 -12.00
N GLN A 147 -9.38 -25.04 -11.04
CA GLN A 147 -8.94 -25.12 -9.64
C GLN A 147 -9.70 -26.17 -8.82
N PHE A 148 -10.88 -26.58 -9.27
CA PHE A 148 -11.78 -27.49 -8.59
C PHE A 148 -12.25 -28.63 -9.50
N ALA A 149 -11.42 -29.04 -10.47
CA ALA A 149 -11.73 -30.13 -11.40
C ALA A 149 -12.22 -31.40 -10.70
N GLU A 150 -11.48 -31.84 -9.68
CA GLU A 150 -11.82 -33.02 -8.87
C GLU A 150 -13.15 -32.84 -8.14
N LEU A 151 -13.35 -31.70 -7.47
CA LEU A 151 -14.59 -31.39 -6.75
C LEU A 151 -15.80 -31.36 -7.70
N ILE A 152 -15.66 -30.78 -8.89
CA ILE A 152 -16.73 -30.75 -9.89
C ILE A 152 -17.08 -32.17 -10.35
N ARG A 153 -16.07 -33.02 -10.59
CA ARG A 153 -16.28 -34.43 -10.94
C ARG A 153 -17.04 -35.16 -9.83
N GLU A 154 -16.61 -35.01 -8.57
CA GLU A 154 -17.25 -35.64 -7.42
C GLU A 154 -18.71 -35.19 -7.27
N LEU A 155 -18.98 -33.88 -7.35
CA LEU A 155 -20.33 -33.33 -7.25
C LEU A 155 -21.24 -33.78 -8.40
N THR A 156 -20.70 -33.93 -9.60
CA THR A 156 -21.46 -34.39 -10.78
C THR A 156 -21.79 -35.88 -10.68
N ALA A 157 -20.87 -36.69 -10.17
CA ALA A 157 -21.08 -38.13 -9.97
C ALA A 157 -21.94 -38.47 -8.74
N GLY A 158 -22.12 -37.52 -7.81
CA GLY A 158 -22.75 -37.78 -6.50
C GLY A 158 -21.80 -38.49 -5.53
N ASP A 159 -20.50 -38.43 -5.78
CA ASP A 159 -19.47 -39.04 -4.94
C ASP A 159 -19.28 -38.27 -3.62
N ARG A 160 -18.68 -38.93 -2.64
CA ARG A 160 -18.22 -38.27 -1.42
C ARG A 160 -17.05 -37.35 -1.74
N ILE A 161 -17.13 -36.09 -1.30
CA ILE A 161 -16.06 -35.10 -1.50
C ILE A 161 -14.79 -35.51 -0.75
N SER A 162 -13.67 -35.66 -1.48
CA SER A 162 -12.39 -36.12 -0.91
C SER A 162 -11.74 -35.08 0.02
N SER A 163 -11.83 -33.80 -0.35
CA SER A 163 -11.25 -32.70 0.43
C SER A 163 -12.11 -32.35 1.66
N LYS A 164 -11.70 -32.81 2.85
CA LYS A 164 -12.41 -32.55 4.12
C LYS A 164 -12.71 -31.05 4.37
N PRO A 165 -11.78 -30.09 4.18
CA PRO A 165 -12.08 -28.67 4.40
C PRO A 165 -13.16 -28.12 3.47
N ILE A 166 -13.18 -28.58 2.22
CA ILE A 166 -14.17 -28.16 1.22
C ILE A 166 -15.51 -28.85 1.50
N ALA A 167 -15.51 -30.14 1.84
CA ALA A 167 -16.72 -30.89 2.18
C ALA A 167 -17.52 -30.24 3.32
N ARG A 168 -16.83 -29.64 4.32
CA ARG A 168 -17.47 -28.91 5.43
C ARG A 168 -18.24 -27.67 5.00
N LEU A 169 -17.99 -27.15 3.80
CA LEU A 169 -18.71 -26.02 3.21
C LEU A 169 -20.02 -26.48 2.52
N ALA A 170 -20.30 -27.80 2.49
CA ALA A 170 -21.46 -28.37 1.79
C ALA A 170 -21.63 -27.78 0.37
N PRO A 171 -20.60 -27.89 -0.49
CA PRO A 171 -20.65 -27.31 -1.82
C PRO A 171 -21.66 -28.06 -2.70
N PHE A 172 -22.26 -27.36 -3.66
CA PHE A 172 -23.19 -27.92 -4.63
C PHE A 172 -23.10 -27.17 -5.95
N ILE A 173 -23.48 -27.82 -7.05
CA ILE A 173 -23.59 -27.18 -8.37
C ILE A 173 -24.97 -26.54 -8.47
N ASN A 174 -25.01 -25.24 -8.73
CA ASN A 174 -26.25 -24.48 -8.86
C ASN A 174 -26.76 -24.51 -10.32
N ALA A 175 -27.99 -24.03 -10.55
CA ALA A 175 -28.62 -24.00 -11.87
C ALA A 175 -27.86 -23.15 -12.92
N ASP A 176 -26.97 -22.25 -12.48
CA ASP A 176 -26.09 -21.49 -13.37
C ASP A 176 -24.77 -22.20 -13.70
N GLY A 177 -24.62 -23.46 -13.28
CA GLY A 177 -23.45 -24.31 -13.55
C GLY A 177 -22.23 -23.99 -12.70
N LEU A 178 -22.35 -23.12 -11.70
CA LEU A 178 -21.26 -22.76 -10.80
C LEU A 178 -21.32 -23.58 -9.51
N VAL A 179 -20.16 -23.77 -8.88
CA VAL A 179 -20.08 -24.34 -7.53
C VAL A 179 -20.37 -23.26 -6.50
N HIS A 180 -21.45 -23.45 -5.76
CA HIS A 180 -21.87 -22.60 -4.63
C HIS A 180 -21.67 -23.33 -3.31
N ILE A 181 -21.76 -22.58 -2.21
CA ILE A 181 -21.60 -23.08 -0.85
C ILE A 181 -22.95 -23.17 -0.14
N GLY A 182 -23.17 -24.28 0.56
CA GLY A 182 -24.30 -24.48 1.44
C GLY A 182 -24.19 -23.65 2.73
N GLY A 183 -25.32 -23.42 3.39
CA GLY A 183 -25.31 -22.62 4.61
C GLY A 183 -26.62 -22.69 5.38
N ARG A 184 -26.63 -22.05 6.56
CA ARG A 184 -27.79 -22.01 7.47
C ARG A 184 -28.76 -20.86 7.17
N LEU A 185 -28.45 -20.01 6.19
CA LEU A 185 -29.19 -18.78 5.89
C LEU A 185 -30.30 -18.97 4.84
N ARG A 186 -30.69 -20.20 4.50
CA ARG A 186 -31.65 -20.50 3.42
C ARG A 186 -32.98 -19.73 3.55
N HIS A 187 -33.50 -19.62 4.78
CA HIS A 187 -34.78 -18.96 5.09
C HIS A 187 -34.66 -17.45 5.36
N SER A 188 -33.46 -16.86 5.27
CA SER A 188 -33.29 -15.41 5.47
C SER A 188 -33.90 -14.59 4.33
N LEU A 189 -34.11 -13.29 4.50
CA LEU A 189 -34.53 -12.37 3.44
C LEU A 189 -33.35 -11.87 2.57
N LEU A 190 -32.16 -12.46 2.73
CA LEU A 190 -30.98 -12.08 1.97
C LEU A 190 -31.10 -12.49 0.49
N LYS A 191 -30.33 -11.82 -0.37
CA LYS A 191 -30.18 -12.23 -1.77
C LYS A 191 -29.59 -13.63 -1.86
N TYR A 192 -29.94 -14.36 -2.92
CA TYR A 192 -29.49 -15.74 -3.13
C TYR A 192 -27.96 -15.88 -3.01
N ASP A 193 -27.19 -15.03 -3.68
CA ASP A 193 -25.71 -15.05 -3.63
C ASP A 193 -25.13 -14.79 -2.24
N CYS A 194 -25.87 -14.09 -1.36
CA CYS A 194 -25.45 -13.90 0.04
C CYS A 194 -25.70 -15.16 0.87
N LYS A 195 -26.74 -15.93 0.55
CA LYS A 195 -27.07 -17.19 1.23
C LYS A 195 -26.16 -18.32 0.77
N HIS A 196 -25.89 -18.33 -0.53
CA HIS A 196 -25.14 -19.35 -1.24
C HIS A 196 -24.04 -18.68 -2.06
N PRO A 197 -22.96 -18.20 -1.43
CA PRO A 197 -21.89 -17.54 -2.14
C PRO A 197 -21.15 -18.52 -3.06
N VAL A 198 -20.65 -18.00 -4.17
CA VAL A 198 -19.89 -18.75 -5.17
C VAL A 198 -18.51 -19.11 -4.61
N LEU A 199 -18.11 -20.37 -4.73
CA LEU A 199 -16.82 -20.84 -4.24
C LEU A 199 -15.67 -20.39 -5.15
N LEU A 200 -14.65 -19.75 -4.57
CA LEU A 200 -13.46 -19.27 -5.29
C LEU A 200 -12.17 -19.79 -4.66
N ALA A 201 -11.23 -20.24 -5.50
CA ALA A 201 -9.95 -20.80 -5.05
C ALA A 201 -8.95 -19.72 -4.65
N LYS A 202 -8.14 -20.00 -3.61
CA LYS A 202 -7.07 -19.10 -3.15
C LYS A 202 -6.06 -18.75 -4.26
N ARG A 203 -5.69 -19.74 -5.08
CA ARG A 203 -4.63 -19.64 -6.11
C ARG A 203 -5.14 -19.14 -7.46
N SER A 204 -6.45 -18.93 -7.60
CA SER A 204 -7.03 -18.41 -8.83
C SER A 204 -6.58 -16.98 -9.09
N HIS A 205 -6.15 -16.73 -10.33
CA HIS A 205 -5.87 -15.41 -10.85
C HIS A 205 -7.14 -14.55 -10.94
N TYR A 206 -8.28 -15.16 -11.29
CA TYR A 206 -9.58 -14.48 -11.22
C TYR A 206 -9.85 -13.93 -9.82
N THR A 207 -9.61 -14.75 -8.79
CA THR A 207 -9.79 -14.38 -7.39
C THR A 207 -8.86 -13.24 -6.96
N LEU A 208 -7.60 -13.30 -7.38
CA LEU A 208 -6.63 -12.24 -7.12
C LEU A 208 -7.09 -10.91 -7.73
N LEU A 209 -7.46 -10.90 -9.01
CA LEU A 209 -7.93 -9.71 -9.71
C LEU A 209 -9.24 -9.16 -9.12
N LEU A 210 -10.17 -10.04 -8.74
CA LEU A 210 -11.44 -9.67 -8.10
C LEU A 210 -11.20 -8.98 -6.76
N CYS A 211 -10.39 -9.58 -5.90
CA CYS A 211 -10.06 -9.02 -4.60
C CYS A 211 -9.31 -7.68 -4.75
N ARG A 212 -8.40 -7.58 -5.73
CA ARG A 212 -7.68 -6.32 -6.04
C ARG A 212 -8.64 -5.24 -6.54
N ARG A 213 -9.63 -5.58 -7.36
CA ARG A 213 -10.68 -4.65 -7.80
C ARG A 213 -11.48 -4.11 -6.61
N TRP A 214 -11.95 -4.98 -5.72
CA TRP A 214 -12.67 -4.56 -4.51
C TRP A 214 -11.81 -3.68 -3.59
N HIS A 215 -10.52 -4.00 -3.46
CA HIS A 215 -9.58 -3.20 -2.71
C HIS A 215 -9.49 -1.76 -3.25
N LEU A 216 -9.42 -1.59 -4.57
CA LEU A 216 -9.40 -0.26 -5.21
C LEU A 216 -10.75 0.45 -5.11
N LEU A 217 -11.86 -0.25 -5.37
CA LEU A 217 -13.22 0.33 -5.31
C LEU A 217 -13.62 0.78 -3.90
N ALA A 218 -13.14 0.09 -2.86
CA ALA A 218 -13.39 0.45 -1.47
C ALA A 218 -12.39 1.49 -0.93
N GLY A 219 -11.62 2.16 -1.80
CA GLY A 219 -10.69 3.22 -1.39
C GLY A 219 -9.58 2.73 -0.46
N HIS A 220 -8.97 1.59 -0.76
CA HIS A 220 -7.92 0.97 0.06
C HIS A 220 -8.36 0.53 1.47
N ALA A 221 -9.65 0.23 1.64
CA ALA A 221 -10.17 -0.26 2.92
C ALA A 221 -9.42 -1.49 3.46
N GLY A 222 -9.36 -1.59 4.79
CA GLY A 222 -8.72 -2.71 5.49
C GLY A 222 -9.41 -4.05 5.28
N LYS A 223 -8.72 -5.14 5.64
CA LYS A 223 -9.14 -6.53 5.40
C LYS A 223 -10.58 -6.82 5.87
N ARG A 224 -11.00 -6.30 7.03
CA ARG A 224 -12.33 -6.57 7.60
C ARG A 224 -13.47 -6.13 6.68
N VAL A 225 -13.36 -4.90 6.14
CA VAL A 225 -14.35 -4.34 5.22
C VAL A 225 -14.36 -5.12 3.91
N LEU A 226 -13.19 -5.41 3.36
CA LEU A 226 -13.08 -6.17 2.11
C LEU A 226 -13.67 -7.57 2.23
N ILE A 227 -13.41 -8.27 3.34
CA ILE A 227 -14.03 -9.58 3.60
C ILE A 227 -15.54 -9.45 3.65
N ALA A 228 -16.08 -8.45 4.35
CA ALA A 228 -17.52 -8.26 4.44
C ALA A 228 -18.16 -7.98 3.07
N LEU A 229 -17.52 -7.17 2.21
CA LEU A 229 -18.01 -6.86 0.86
C LEU A 229 -17.97 -8.07 -0.07
N ILE A 230 -16.83 -8.77 -0.12
CA ILE A 230 -16.62 -9.92 -1.00
C ILE A 230 -17.52 -11.09 -0.58
N SER A 231 -17.69 -11.32 0.72
CA SER A 231 -18.49 -12.43 1.26
C SER A 231 -19.98 -12.34 0.96
N ARG A 232 -20.48 -11.20 0.43
CA ARG A 232 -21.88 -11.06 -0.01
C ARG A 232 -22.18 -11.84 -1.28
N GLN A 233 -21.16 -12.23 -2.04
CA GLN A 233 -21.33 -12.88 -3.34
C GLN A 233 -20.38 -14.07 -3.50
N TYR A 234 -19.20 -14.02 -2.87
CA TYR A 234 -18.14 -14.99 -3.09
C TYR A 234 -17.59 -15.51 -1.77
N TRP A 235 -17.33 -16.80 -1.74
CA TRP A 235 -16.57 -17.43 -0.68
C TRP A 235 -15.19 -17.81 -1.20
N VAL A 236 -14.21 -16.98 -0.85
CA VAL A 236 -12.82 -17.19 -1.24
C VAL A 236 -12.13 -18.06 -0.20
N ILE A 237 -11.59 -19.20 -0.61
CA ILE A 237 -10.78 -20.05 0.27
C ILE A 237 -9.58 -19.25 0.78
N ALA A 238 -9.42 -19.20 2.11
CA ALA A 238 -8.36 -18.45 2.77
C ALA A 238 -8.30 -16.95 2.37
N ILE A 239 -9.45 -16.29 2.22
CA ILE A 239 -9.58 -14.88 1.80
C ILE A 239 -8.63 -13.92 2.53
N ARG A 240 -8.39 -14.12 3.84
CA ARG A 240 -7.46 -13.29 4.63
C ARG A 240 -6.03 -13.30 4.08
N SER A 241 -5.58 -14.44 3.57
CA SER A 241 -4.25 -14.61 2.97
C SER A 241 -4.17 -13.90 1.62
N VAL A 242 -5.20 -14.02 0.78
CA VAL A 242 -5.29 -13.31 -0.51
C VAL A 242 -5.26 -11.80 -0.30
N LEU A 243 -6.09 -11.29 0.62
CA LEU A 243 -6.16 -9.86 0.92
C LEU A 243 -4.87 -9.33 1.57
N HIS A 244 -4.19 -10.13 2.39
CA HIS A 244 -2.88 -9.76 2.92
C HIS A 244 -1.86 -9.55 1.80
N ASN A 245 -1.77 -10.47 0.85
CA ASN A 245 -0.89 -10.34 -0.30
C ASN A 245 -1.19 -9.07 -1.11
N ILE A 246 -2.46 -8.76 -1.34
CA ILE A 246 -2.87 -7.54 -2.06
C ILE A 246 -2.45 -6.27 -1.32
N LEU A 247 -2.66 -6.21 -0.01
CA LEU A 247 -2.36 -5.02 0.79
C LEU A 247 -0.86 -4.76 0.91
N VAL A 248 -0.06 -5.80 1.15
CA VAL A 248 1.41 -5.67 1.24
C VAL A 248 2.03 -5.25 -0.09
N ASN A 249 1.45 -5.70 -1.21
CA ASN A 249 1.90 -5.31 -2.56
C ASN A 249 1.28 -4.00 -3.05
N CYS A 250 0.40 -3.37 -2.27
CA CYS A 250 -0.21 -2.10 -2.64
C CYS A 250 0.67 -0.93 -2.17
N THR A 251 1.31 -0.24 -3.12
CA THR A 251 2.19 0.90 -2.83
C THR A 251 1.49 2.02 -2.05
N VAL A 252 0.19 2.25 -2.30
CA VAL A 252 -0.60 3.24 -1.56
C VAL A 252 -0.76 2.82 -0.11
N CYS A 253 -1.16 1.57 0.16
CA CYS A 253 -1.28 1.06 1.53
C CYS A 253 0.05 1.04 2.27
N VAL A 254 1.12 0.61 1.61
CA VAL A 254 2.46 0.58 2.20
C VAL A 254 2.92 1.98 2.60
N ARG A 255 2.65 3.00 1.78
CA ARG A 255 2.96 4.40 2.10
C ARG A 255 2.12 4.94 3.25
N LEU A 256 0.83 4.60 3.30
CA LEU A 256 -0.09 5.06 4.34
C LEU A 256 0.13 4.35 5.69
N ASP A 257 0.54 3.09 5.67
CA ASP A 257 0.83 2.27 6.87
C ASP A 257 2.31 2.37 7.30
N ALA A 258 3.10 3.25 6.65
CA ALA A 258 4.50 3.44 6.97
C ALA A 258 4.65 3.98 8.40
N LYS A 259 5.14 3.13 9.30
CA LYS A 259 5.49 3.55 10.65
C LYS A 259 6.84 4.28 10.59
N PRO A 260 6.98 5.45 11.25
CA PRO A 260 8.29 6.04 11.44
C PRO A 260 9.17 5.04 12.18
N VAL A 261 10.42 4.88 11.75
CA VAL A 261 11.40 4.09 12.49
C VAL A 261 11.57 4.77 13.83
N CYS A 262 11.17 4.13 14.92
CA CYS A 262 11.52 4.57 16.26
C CYS A 262 12.94 4.07 16.54
N PRO A 263 13.97 4.92 16.45
CA PRO A 263 15.32 4.49 16.79
C PRO A 263 15.35 4.06 18.26
N PHE A 264 16.23 3.11 18.58
CA PHE A 264 16.55 2.78 19.96
C PHE A 264 17.07 4.06 20.65
N MET A 265 16.55 4.40 21.83
CA MET A 265 17.00 5.58 22.55
C MET A 265 18.46 5.38 22.97
N ALA A 266 19.33 6.30 22.58
CA ALA A 266 20.72 6.28 23.00
C ALA A 266 20.85 6.47 24.51
N ASP A 267 21.93 5.94 25.10
CA ASP A 267 22.26 6.16 26.50
C ASP A 267 22.39 7.67 26.79
N LEU A 268 21.97 8.06 28.00
CA LEU A 268 22.07 9.46 28.42
C LEU A 268 23.56 9.86 28.54
N PRO A 269 23.94 11.06 28.08
CA PRO A 269 25.32 11.51 28.16
C PRO A 269 25.79 11.62 29.62
N ILE A 270 27.10 11.45 29.82
CA ILE A 270 27.77 11.52 31.13
C ILE A 270 27.40 12.78 31.93
N SER A 271 27.18 13.90 31.23
CA SER A 271 26.81 15.18 31.81
C SER A 271 25.45 15.17 32.50
N ARG A 272 24.53 14.26 32.11
CA ARG A 272 23.18 14.13 32.67
C ARG A 272 23.07 13.12 33.80
N VAL A 273 24.02 12.19 33.91
CA VAL A 273 23.94 11.05 34.84
C VAL A 273 24.96 11.14 35.98
N GLN A 274 26.13 11.74 35.74
CA GLN A 274 27.13 11.86 36.80
C GLN A 274 26.80 13.01 37.76
N PRO A 275 26.81 12.76 39.08
CA PRO A 275 26.56 13.79 40.07
C PRO A 275 27.70 14.82 40.08
N ARG A 276 27.31 16.09 40.20
CA ARG A 276 28.18 17.28 40.22
C ARG A 276 27.56 18.34 41.13
N ARG A 277 28.29 19.38 41.54
CA ARG A 277 27.69 20.42 42.39
C ARG A 277 26.49 21.07 41.66
N PRO A 278 25.46 21.54 42.38
CA PRO A 278 24.34 22.23 41.76
C PRO A 278 24.81 23.36 40.85
N PHE A 279 24.20 23.48 39.68
CA PHE A 279 24.53 24.46 38.63
C PHE A 279 25.97 24.38 38.05
N GLU A 280 26.75 23.33 38.32
CA GLU A 280 28.05 23.11 37.66
C GLU A 280 27.89 22.83 36.16
N ARG A 281 26.85 22.07 35.80
CA ARG A 281 26.46 21.79 34.41
C ARG A 281 25.05 22.30 34.18
N VAL A 282 24.90 23.19 33.21
CA VAL A 282 23.63 23.87 32.96
C VAL A 282 23.21 23.79 31.50
N GLY A 283 21.92 23.54 31.28
CA GLY A 283 21.28 23.75 29.99
C GLY A 283 20.62 25.12 29.95
N VAL A 284 20.77 25.84 28.84
CA VAL A 284 20.27 27.20 28.68
C VAL A 284 19.36 27.27 27.46
N TYR A 285 18.23 27.95 27.64
CA TYR A 285 17.26 28.17 26.57
C TYR A 285 16.44 29.43 26.78
N TYR A 286 15.99 30.05 25.70
CA TYR A 286 15.07 31.17 25.76
C TYR A 286 13.61 30.72 25.63
N ALA A 287 12.81 30.94 26.67
CA ALA A 287 11.36 30.87 26.56
C ALA A 287 10.81 32.24 26.11
N GLY A 288 10.15 32.30 24.96
CA GLY A 288 9.48 33.54 24.53
C GLY A 288 9.10 33.53 23.04
N PRO A 289 8.57 34.65 22.53
CA PRO A 289 8.37 35.92 23.23
C PRO A 289 7.12 35.94 24.10
N LEU A 290 7.20 36.63 25.23
CA LEU A 290 6.08 37.10 26.04
C LEU A 290 5.96 38.62 25.82
N GLN A 291 4.78 39.22 25.96
CA GLN A 291 4.65 40.68 25.82
C GLN A 291 4.62 41.32 27.20
N LEU A 292 5.54 42.24 27.48
CA LEU A 292 5.60 43.03 28.70
C LEU A 292 5.00 44.41 28.44
N LYS A 293 4.16 44.89 29.37
CA LYS A 293 3.71 46.28 29.40
C LYS A 293 4.41 47.01 30.53
N GLU A 294 5.14 48.06 30.20
CA GLU A 294 6.01 48.79 31.14
C GLU A 294 5.20 49.48 32.27
N LEU A 295 4.07 50.11 31.93
CA LEU A 295 3.23 50.86 32.86
C LEU A 295 1.76 50.45 32.72
N ARG A 296 0.99 50.59 33.82
CA ARG A 296 -0.47 50.41 33.83
C ARG A 296 -1.24 51.57 33.18
N LEU A 297 -0.67 52.24 32.18
CA LEU A 297 -1.29 53.35 31.45
C LEU A 297 -2.00 52.87 30.17
N ARG A 298 -3.03 53.60 29.73
CA ARG A 298 -3.84 53.25 28.54
C ARG A 298 -3.04 53.20 27.24
N LYS A 299 -1.93 53.94 27.13
CA LYS A 299 -1.02 54.00 25.97
C LYS A 299 0.43 53.63 26.31
N SER A 300 0.65 52.74 27.27
CA SER A 300 2.03 52.29 27.59
C SER A 300 2.61 51.42 26.48
N ARG A 301 3.91 51.57 26.24
CA ARG A 301 4.68 50.80 25.27
C ARG A 301 4.72 49.32 25.67
N ILE A 302 4.56 48.47 24.67
CA ILE A 302 4.57 47.02 24.81
C ILE A 302 5.87 46.52 24.18
N TYR A 303 6.62 45.73 24.92
CA TYR A 303 7.88 45.15 24.47
C TYR A 303 7.82 43.63 24.54
N LYS A 304 8.49 42.96 23.60
CA LYS A 304 8.68 41.51 23.69
C LYS A 304 9.77 41.24 24.72
N VAL A 305 9.49 40.38 25.67
CA VAL A 305 10.46 39.88 26.63
C VAL A 305 10.60 38.37 26.50
N TYR A 306 11.77 37.89 26.86
CA TYR A 306 12.15 36.49 26.85
C TYR A 306 12.58 36.11 28.27
N ILE A 307 12.52 34.83 28.56
CA ILE A 307 13.01 34.30 29.83
C ILE A 307 14.17 33.37 29.49
N ALA A 308 15.36 33.73 29.96
CA ALA A 308 16.50 32.83 29.96
C ALA A 308 16.27 31.77 31.05
N VAL A 309 16.13 30.52 30.62
CA VAL A 309 15.88 29.37 31.47
C VAL A 309 17.18 28.60 31.62
N PHE A 310 17.72 28.58 32.84
CA PHE A 310 18.90 27.82 33.22
C PHE A 310 18.47 26.56 33.97
N VAL A 311 18.79 25.38 33.45
CA VAL A 311 18.42 24.09 34.06
C VAL A 311 19.66 23.37 34.53
N CYS A 312 19.75 23.08 35.82
CA CYS A 312 20.84 22.27 36.37
C CYS A 312 20.72 20.81 35.92
N PHE A 313 21.79 20.22 35.40
CA PHE A 313 21.76 18.81 34.99
C PHE A 313 21.79 17.85 36.17
N THR A 314 22.36 18.21 37.32
CA THR A 314 22.37 17.36 38.52
C THR A 314 21.00 17.30 39.18
N THR A 315 20.46 18.46 39.59
CA THR A 315 19.26 18.53 40.45
C THR A 315 17.98 18.77 39.68
N LYS A 316 18.07 19.12 38.38
CA LYS A 316 16.95 19.60 37.56
C LYS A 316 16.31 20.89 38.08
N ALA A 317 16.97 21.57 39.04
CA ALA A 317 16.56 22.89 39.50
C ALA A 317 16.63 23.90 38.35
N VAL A 318 15.66 24.79 38.30
CA VAL A 318 15.52 25.80 37.24
C VAL A 318 15.73 27.19 37.83
N HIS A 319 16.57 27.98 37.18
CA HIS A 319 16.79 29.40 37.46
C HIS A 319 16.30 30.22 36.27
N LEU A 320 15.54 31.28 36.53
CA LEU A 320 14.87 32.08 35.52
C LEU A 320 15.37 33.52 35.58
N GLU A 321 15.77 34.06 34.43
CA GLU A 321 16.15 35.46 34.28
C GLU A 321 15.33 36.10 33.16
N VAL A 322 14.75 37.28 33.41
CA VAL A 322 14.01 38.02 32.38
C VAL A 322 15.01 38.77 31.51
N VAL A 323 14.79 38.73 30.20
CA VAL A 323 15.63 39.37 29.19
C VAL A 323 14.75 40.14 28.21
N THR A 324 15.14 41.37 27.90
CA THR A 324 14.34 42.28 27.04
C THR A 324 14.56 42.04 25.55
N GLU A 325 15.66 41.38 25.16
CA GLU A 325 16.06 41.19 23.77
C GLU A 325 16.71 39.82 23.53
N LEU A 326 16.73 39.36 22.27
CA LEU A 326 17.47 38.17 21.83
C LEU A 326 18.88 38.55 21.32
N SER A 327 19.52 39.54 21.94
CA SER A 327 20.90 39.94 21.63
C SER A 327 21.89 39.18 22.51
N THR A 328 23.15 39.12 22.06
CA THR A 328 24.26 38.54 22.84
C THR A 328 24.47 39.30 24.14
N ASP A 329 24.45 40.63 24.10
CA ASP A 329 24.75 41.46 25.27
C ASP A 329 23.66 41.33 26.34
N ALA A 330 22.38 41.29 25.92
CA ALA A 330 21.27 41.05 26.83
C ALA A 330 21.34 39.65 27.48
N PHE A 331 21.81 38.65 26.73
CA PHE A 331 22.09 37.33 27.28
C PHE A 331 23.24 37.34 28.28
N LEU A 332 24.37 37.98 27.97
CA LEU A 332 25.52 38.06 28.86
C LEU A 332 25.17 38.76 30.18
N ALA A 333 24.37 39.82 30.15
CA ALA A 333 23.87 40.46 31.35
C ALA A 333 22.99 39.52 32.20
N ALA A 334 22.18 38.66 31.56
CA ALA A 334 21.40 37.64 32.27
C ALA A 334 22.27 36.52 32.82
N PHE A 335 23.31 36.12 32.08
CA PHE A 335 24.28 35.12 32.51
C PHE A 335 25.09 35.62 33.70
N ASP A 336 25.50 36.88 33.72
CA ASP A 336 26.21 37.49 34.85
C ASP A 336 25.36 37.46 36.14
N ARG A 337 24.07 37.83 36.07
CA ARG A 337 23.14 37.70 37.21
C ARG A 337 22.99 36.26 37.69
N PHE A 338 22.97 35.31 36.76
CA PHE A 338 22.94 33.89 37.08
C PHE A 338 24.23 33.46 37.80
N VAL A 339 25.39 33.82 37.27
CA VAL A 339 26.71 33.50 37.83
C VAL A 339 26.90 34.13 39.21
N ALA A 340 26.49 35.39 39.40
CA ALA A 340 26.55 36.07 40.69
C ALA A 340 25.76 35.35 41.80
N ARG A 341 24.67 34.65 41.44
CA ARG A 341 23.81 33.92 42.39
C ARG A 341 24.16 32.44 42.55
N ARG A 342 24.58 31.77 41.47
CA ARG A 342 24.76 30.31 41.40
C ARG A 342 26.22 29.88 41.27
N GLY A 343 27.12 30.82 41.07
CA GLY A 343 28.51 30.58 40.72
C GLY A 343 28.70 30.28 39.24
N LEU A 344 29.94 30.36 38.78
CA LEU A 344 30.30 30.06 37.40
C LEU A 344 30.11 28.56 37.11
N PRO A 345 29.34 28.19 36.05
CA PRO A 345 29.23 26.80 35.62
C PRO A 345 30.54 26.34 34.95
N ALA A 346 30.82 25.04 35.05
CA ALA A 346 31.91 24.41 34.31
C ALA A 346 31.49 24.05 32.87
N ASP A 347 30.24 23.60 32.68
CA ASP A 347 29.69 23.25 31.37
C ASP A 347 28.36 23.98 31.11
N VAL A 348 28.25 24.64 29.96
CA VAL A 348 27.02 25.27 29.47
C VAL A 348 26.57 24.58 28.19
N TYR A 349 25.31 24.13 28.15
CA TYR A 349 24.69 23.48 27.00
C TYR A 349 23.58 24.36 26.41
N SER A 350 23.61 24.63 25.11
CA SER A 350 22.56 25.40 24.44
C SER A 350 22.27 24.91 23.02
N ASP A 351 21.23 25.45 22.38
CA ASP A 351 21.09 25.37 20.93
C ASP A 351 22.06 26.35 20.23
N CYS A 352 22.14 26.27 18.91
CA CYS A 352 22.97 27.14 18.07
C CYS A 352 22.35 28.53 17.84
N GLY A 353 21.58 29.06 18.79
CA GLY A 353 21.07 30.43 18.73
C GLY A 353 22.22 31.43 18.59
N THR A 354 22.04 32.43 17.71
CA THR A 354 23.10 33.41 17.37
C THR A 354 23.58 34.22 18.58
N ASN A 355 22.68 34.47 19.53
CA ASN A 355 22.97 35.09 20.82
C ASN A 355 23.86 34.22 21.71
N PHE A 356 23.65 32.91 21.77
CA PHE A 356 24.50 31.99 22.54
C PHE A 356 25.85 31.77 21.88
N VAL A 357 25.89 31.63 20.55
CA VAL A 357 27.15 31.54 19.78
C VAL A 357 27.97 32.83 19.94
N GLY A 358 27.33 33.98 19.89
CA GLY A 358 27.98 35.26 20.16
C GLY A 358 28.51 35.36 21.59
N ALA A 359 27.75 34.85 22.57
CA ALA A 359 28.14 34.89 23.98
C ALA A 359 29.35 34.00 24.26
N ASP A 360 29.37 32.77 23.73
CA ASP A 360 30.54 31.88 23.83
C ASP A 360 31.79 32.55 23.23
N LYS A 361 31.66 33.18 22.06
CA LYS A 361 32.76 33.90 21.43
C LYS A 361 33.31 35.04 22.30
N GLN A 362 32.42 35.87 22.86
CA GLN A 362 32.83 36.98 23.73
C GLN A 362 33.45 36.47 25.05
N LEU A 363 32.85 35.46 25.68
CA LEU A 363 33.38 34.86 26.91
C LEU A 363 34.75 34.23 26.71
N ARG A 364 34.96 33.52 25.59
CA ARG A 364 36.29 32.97 25.25
C ARG A 364 37.33 34.07 25.06
N ALA A 365 36.97 35.15 24.35
CA ALA A 365 37.87 36.28 24.17
C ALA A 365 38.25 36.94 25.51
N LEU A 366 37.30 37.07 26.42
CA LEU A 366 37.55 37.60 27.78
C LEU A 366 38.42 36.66 28.62
N ILE A 367 38.20 35.35 28.56
CA ILE A 367 39.02 34.36 29.29
C ILE A 367 40.45 34.32 28.73
N GLN A 368 40.61 34.55 27.42
CA GLN A 368 41.90 34.49 26.74
C GLN A 368 42.71 35.80 26.82
N SER A 369 42.11 36.93 27.22
CA SER A 369 42.85 38.19 27.39
C SER A 369 43.83 38.12 28.56
N ASP A 370 44.87 38.95 28.55
CA ASP A 370 45.91 38.95 29.60
C ASP A 370 45.33 39.20 31.00
N GLU A 371 44.34 40.10 31.09
CA GLU A 371 43.62 40.39 32.33
C GLU A 371 42.77 39.20 32.78
N GLY A 372 42.10 38.53 31.84
CA GLY A 372 41.30 37.33 32.09
C GLY A 372 42.15 36.16 32.54
N GLN A 373 43.30 35.93 31.90
CA GLN A 373 44.24 34.89 32.28
C GLN A 373 44.81 35.13 33.69
N ASN A 374 45.13 36.37 34.04
CA ASN A 374 45.58 36.72 35.39
C ASN A 374 44.48 36.55 36.45
N ALA A 375 43.22 36.85 36.12
CA ALA A 375 42.08 36.63 37.02
C ALA A 375 41.72 35.14 37.17
N VAL A 376 41.82 34.37 36.09
CA VAL A 376 41.49 32.94 36.03
C VAL A 376 42.64 32.06 36.54
N ALA A 377 43.90 32.54 36.53
CA ALA A 377 45.03 31.82 37.13
C ALA A 377 44.81 31.48 38.62
N ASN A 378 43.96 32.25 39.32
CA ASN A 378 43.57 32.01 40.70
C ASN A 378 42.29 31.16 40.88
N PHE A 379 41.54 30.90 39.80
CA PHE A 379 40.29 30.11 39.80
C PHE A 379 40.28 29.07 38.68
N CYS A 380 40.46 27.80 39.05
CA CYS A 380 40.51 26.65 38.16
C CYS A 380 39.11 26.25 37.58
N ALA A 381 38.36 27.20 37.02
CA ALA A 381 37.07 26.92 36.42
C ALA A 381 36.97 27.56 35.03
N MET A 382 37.43 26.81 34.02
CA MET A 382 37.10 27.15 32.63
C MET A 382 35.64 26.76 32.35
N CYS A 383 34.84 27.72 31.86
CA CYS A 383 33.48 27.48 31.40
C CYS A 383 33.50 26.97 29.96
N THR A 384 33.17 25.70 29.74
CA THR A 384 33.12 25.07 28.41
C THR A 384 31.71 25.12 27.84
N TRP A 385 31.57 25.64 26.63
CA TRP A 385 30.28 25.71 25.92
C TRP A 385 30.09 24.54 24.97
N HIS A 386 28.90 23.92 25.02
CA HIS A 386 28.49 22.78 24.21
C HIS A 386 27.22 23.13 23.43
N PHE A 387 27.30 23.06 22.10
CA PHE A 387 26.16 23.32 21.22
C PHE A 387 25.53 22.02 20.73
N ASN A 388 24.20 21.97 20.69
CA ASN A 388 23.49 20.85 20.07
C ASN A 388 23.81 20.76 18.58
N PRO A 389 23.87 19.54 18.00
CA PRO A 389 23.92 19.39 16.55
C PRO A 389 22.75 20.12 15.88
N PRO A 390 22.96 20.75 14.71
CA PRO A 390 21.88 21.38 13.96
C PRO A 390 20.72 20.40 13.73
N SER A 391 19.49 20.88 13.88
CA SER A 391 18.26 20.08 13.68
C SER A 391 18.08 18.89 14.62
N ALA A 392 18.77 18.87 15.77
CA ALA A 392 18.64 17.82 16.78
C ALA A 392 18.01 18.33 18.10
N PRO A 393 16.73 18.78 18.10
CA PRO A 393 16.09 19.38 19.28
C PRO A 393 15.97 18.41 20.46
N HIS A 394 15.96 17.10 20.19
CA HIS A 394 15.90 16.07 21.23
C HIS A 394 17.06 16.12 22.24
N PHE A 395 18.22 16.68 21.86
CA PHE A 395 19.32 16.93 22.80
C PHE A 395 18.97 18.00 23.86
N GLY A 396 18.04 18.89 23.55
CA GLY A 396 17.52 19.94 24.43
C GLY A 396 16.38 19.55 25.35
N GLY A 397 16.01 18.26 25.42
CA GLY A 397 14.82 17.82 26.13
C GLY A 397 14.70 18.23 27.60
N LEU A 398 15.82 18.50 28.32
CA LEU A 398 15.77 18.96 29.71
C LEU A 398 15.25 20.40 29.84
N TRP A 399 15.80 21.33 29.06
CA TRP A 399 15.37 22.71 29.10
C TRP A 399 14.05 22.92 28.36
N GLU A 400 13.76 22.14 27.32
CA GLU A 400 12.42 22.12 26.70
C GLU A 400 11.34 21.64 27.68
N ALA A 401 11.62 20.62 28.49
CA ALA A 401 10.72 20.16 29.53
C ALA A 401 10.53 21.22 30.63
N ALA A 402 11.58 21.93 31.01
CA ALA A 402 11.48 23.05 31.95
C ALA A 402 10.59 24.17 31.38
N VAL A 403 10.83 24.60 30.14
CA VAL A 403 10.02 25.61 29.45
C VAL A 403 8.55 25.19 29.37
N ARG A 404 8.30 23.91 29.04
CA ARG A 404 6.94 23.34 29.02
C ARG A 404 6.26 23.35 30.38
N SER A 405 7.02 23.25 31.47
CA SER A 405 6.47 23.30 32.84
C SER A 405 6.23 24.74 33.30
N ILE A 406 7.10 25.66 32.91
CA ILE A 406 7.02 27.09 33.25
C ILE A 406 5.82 27.76 32.58
N LYS A 407 5.62 27.54 31.27
CA LYS A 407 4.60 28.26 30.48
C LYS A 407 3.19 28.15 31.09
N PRO A 408 2.64 26.95 31.40
CA PRO A 408 1.30 26.81 31.96
C PRO A 408 1.13 27.40 33.36
N MET A 409 2.22 27.53 34.13
CA MET A 409 2.18 28.09 35.48
C MET A 409 2.30 29.62 35.46
N MET A 410 3.14 30.16 34.59
CA MET A 410 3.31 31.61 34.44
C MET A 410 2.10 32.29 33.83
N ILE A 411 1.45 31.66 32.84
CA ILE A 411 0.31 32.26 32.12
C ILE A 411 -0.84 32.65 33.08
N PRO A 412 -1.27 31.80 34.04
CA PRO A 412 -2.29 32.18 35.02
C PRO A 412 -1.78 33.14 36.11
N LEU A 413 -0.57 32.93 36.65
CA LEU A 413 -0.03 33.73 37.77
C LEU A 413 0.24 35.19 37.39
N VAL A 414 0.67 35.41 36.16
CA VAL A 414 0.96 36.75 35.64
C VAL A 414 -0.32 37.50 35.23
N GLY A 415 -1.44 36.78 35.11
CA GLY A 415 -2.81 37.29 35.24
C GLY A 415 -3.12 38.60 34.51
N PHE A 416 -3.46 38.52 33.22
CA PHE A 416 -4.75 38.95 32.65
C PHE A 416 -4.75 38.64 31.14
N TYR A 417 -5.46 37.59 30.76
CA TYR A 417 -5.93 37.37 29.39
C TYR A 417 -6.93 38.50 29.03
N LEU A 418 -6.43 39.66 28.63
CA LEU A 418 -7.08 40.34 27.50
C LEU A 418 -6.68 39.54 26.24
N PRO A 419 -7.44 39.59 25.13
CA PRO A 419 -7.21 38.79 23.92
C PRO A 419 -5.82 38.94 23.24
N ASN A 420 -4.86 39.62 23.89
CA ASN A 420 -3.62 40.15 23.33
C ASN A 420 -2.34 39.85 24.18
N ASN A 421 -2.29 38.80 25.01
CA ASN A 421 -1.02 38.25 25.57
C ASN A 421 -0.09 39.23 26.35
N TYR A 422 -0.53 39.90 27.42
CA TYR A 422 0.34 40.81 28.21
C TYR A 422 0.78 40.26 29.58
N ILE A 423 1.99 40.65 30.01
CA ILE A 423 2.66 40.39 31.29
C ILE A 423 2.99 41.72 31.99
N PHE A 424 2.89 41.77 33.32
CA PHE A 424 3.32 42.90 34.16
C PHE A 424 4.41 42.46 35.15
N PHE A 425 5.49 43.23 35.25
CA PHE A 425 6.43 43.16 36.37
C PHE A 425 6.53 44.54 37.00
N GLY A 426 6.04 44.69 38.22
CA GLY A 426 6.29 45.88 39.03
C GLY A 426 7.59 45.69 39.79
N TYR A 427 8.59 46.54 39.53
CA TYR A 427 9.65 46.78 40.49
C TYR A 427 9.03 47.56 41.66
N THR A 428 8.87 46.93 42.81
CA THR A 428 8.74 47.65 44.08
C THR A 428 10.11 47.63 44.72
N GLU A 429 10.83 48.74 44.64
CA GLU A 429 11.86 49.05 45.63
C GLU A 429 11.20 49.05 47.01
N ARG A 430 11.76 48.28 47.94
CA ARG A 430 11.67 48.52 49.37
C ARG A 430 13.06 48.35 49.96
#